data_AF-A0AAP5QA41-F1
#
_entry.id   AF-A0AAP5QA41-F1
#
_cell.length_a   1.000
_cell.length_b   1.000
_cell.length_c   1.000
_cell.angle_alpha   90.00
_cell.angle_beta   90.00
_cell.angle_gamma   90.00
#
_symmetry.space_group_name_H-M   'P 1'
#
loop_
_entity.id
_entity.type
_entity.pdbx_description
1 polymer ?
#
loop_
_entity_poly.entity_id
_entity_poly.type
_entity_poly.pdbx_seq_one_letter_code
_entity_poly.pdbx_strand_id
1 'polypeptide(L)'
;MKIDEIDAYVTVIRCQSLQQAALSLGLTQPAITRRLQNFEEALGVELLDRNTRPLKATATGRIVYEQCRVIQRELDVLREIVATDTPPVGMLRLGVAQTIADIALTDAMRGLKTAYPDLQARASTGWGSQLLQRVEQGELDAAAILLPSNKTFDESLSARSLGRVKLAVVARKGLLKKRAHTLAECQSIGWVLNPDGCGFRDGLQRALTGLGLALKLNLETLGTELQLQLIADGNGLGLVPLPLLQASAHADALDIVPMSDFKPLIDIWLVHPRVLGKLQQPVEQFGAAIERQFKEARAQRAA
;
A
#
# COMPACT_ATOMS: atom_id res chain seq x y z
N MET A 1 -12.47 -30.75 -5.94
CA MET A 1 -11.57 -29.59 -6.04
C MET A 1 -10.15 -29.99 -5.64
N LYS A 2 -9.20 -29.88 -6.57
CA LYS A 2 -7.77 -30.21 -6.42
C LYS A 2 -6.90 -29.01 -6.81
N ILE A 3 -5.66 -28.96 -6.32
CA ILE A 3 -4.70 -27.87 -6.64
C ILE A 3 -4.46 -27.77 -8.15
N ASP A 4 -4.26 -28.91 -8.80
CA ASP A 4 -4.09 -29.04 -10.25
C ASP A 4 -5.22 -28.41 -11.09
N GLU A 5 -6.43 -28.35 -10.54
CA GLU A 5 -7.62 -27.77 -11.18
C GLU A 5 -7.59 -26.24 -11.08
N ILE A 6 -7.14 -25.70 -9.93
CA ILE A 6 -6.89 -24.27 -9.70
C ILE A 6 -5.78 -23.77 -10.65
N ASP A 7 -4.68 -24.53 -10.76
CA ASP A 7 -3.56 -24.19 -11.64
C ASP A 7 -3.97 -24.12 -13.11
N ALA A 8 -4.78 -25.08 -13.56
CA ALA A 8 -5.33 -25.09 -14.90
C ALA A 8 -6.22 -23.87 -15.16
N TYR A 9 -7.10 -23.54 -14.22
CA TYR A 9 -8.01 -22.39 -14.34
C TYR A 9 -7.26 -21.05 -14.46
N VAL A 10 -6.32 -20.78 -13.54
CA VAL A 10 -5.52 -19.54 -13.57
C VAL A 10 -4.72 -19.44 -14.87
N THR A 11 -4.11 -20.54 -15.31
CA THR A 11 -3.29 -20.55 -16.53
C THR A 11 -4.13 -20.29 -17.77
N VAL A 12 -5.33 -20.89 -17.87
CA VAL A 12 -6.23 -20.69 -19.01
C VAL A 12 -6.69 -19.25 -19.13
N ILE A 13 -7.02 -18.59 -18.02
CA ILE A 13 -7.40 -17.17 -18.04
C ILE A 13 -6.23 -16.29 -18.48
N ARG A 14 -5.02 -16.56 -17.98
CA ARG A 14 -3.82 -15.80 -18.35
C ARG A 14 -3.46 -15.96 -19.82
N CYS A 15 -3.57 -17.18 -20.36
CA CYS A 15 -3.25 -17.47 -21.75
C CYS A 15 -4.39 -17.13 -22.73
N GLN A 16 -5.62 -16.98 -22.23
CA GLN A 16 -6.85 -16.84 -23.02
C GLN A 16 -7.02 -17.93 -24.11
N SER A 17 -6.38 -19.08 -23.91
CA SER A 17 -6.31 -20.19 -24.86
C SER A 17 -6.02 -21.49 -24.12
N LEU A 18 -6.88 -22.48 -24.34
CA LEU A 18 -6.72 -23.84 -23.79
C LEU A 18 -5.45 -24.51 -24.32
N GLN A 19 -5.11 -24.28 -25.60
CA GLN A 19 -3.93 -24.88 -26.22
C GLN A 19 -2.64 -24.30 -25.63
N GLN A 20 -2.57 -22.98 -25.46
CA GLN A 20 -1.39 -22.33 -24.85
C GLN A 20 -1.27 -22.67 -23.37
N ALA A 21 -2.38 -22.79 -22.65
CA ALA A 21 -2.36 -23.22 -21.26
C ALA A 21 -1.88 -24.67 -21.10
N ALA A 22 -2.30 -25.56 -22.01
CA ALA A 22 -1.84 -26.94 -22.05
C ALA A 22 -0.33 -27.03 -22.24
N LEU A 23 0.21 -26.28 -23.20
CA LEU A 23 1.65 -26.17 -23.43
C LEU A 23 2.38 -25.62 -22.18
N SER A 24 1.85 -24.56 -21.56
CA SER A 24 2.45 -23.93 -20.37
C SER A 24 2.53 -24.86 -19.16
N LEU A 25 1.63 -25.84 -19.04
CA LEU A 25 1.57 -26.78 -17.92
C LEU A 25 2.12 -28.17 -18.28
N GLY A 26 2.64 -28.37 -19.50
CA GLY A 26 3.13 -29.68 -19.96
C GLY A 26 2.02 -30.73 -20.08
N LEU A 27 0.79 -30.32 -20.38
CA LEU A 27 -0.39 -31.16 -20.47
C LEU A 27 -0.96 -31.22 -21.89
N THR A 28 -1.85 -32.17 -22.14
CA THR A 28 -2.67 -32.19 -23.35
C THR A 28 -3.89 -31.28 -23.20
N GLN A 29 -4.41 -30.75 -24.31
CA GLN A 29 -5.62 -29.91 -24.28
C GLN A 29 -6.85 -30.62 -23.67
N PRO A 30 -7.13 -31.91 -23.94
CA PRO A 30 -8.20 -32.64 -23.25
C PRO A 30 -8.00 -32.71 -21.73
N ALA A 31 -6.75 -32.84 -21.26
CA ALA A 31 -6.45 -32.87 -19.83
C ALA A 31 -6.73 -31.53 -19.14
N ILE A 32 -6.36 -30.39 -19.76
CA ILE A 32 -6.72 -29.05 -19.27
C ILE A 32 -8.25 -28.88 -19.24
N THR A 33 -8.93 -29.28 -20.33
CA THR A 33 -10.39 -29.16 -20.44
C THR A 33 -11.10 -29.92 -19.33
N ARG A 34 -10.64 -31.16 -19.05
CA ARG A 34 -11.19 -31.98 -17.96
C ARG A 34 -10.92 -31.38 -16.59
N ARG A 35 -9.73 -30.82 -16.35
CA ARG A 35 -9.41 -30.13 -15.08
C ARG A 35 -10.32 -28.91 -14.85
N LEU A 36 -10.57 -28.13 -15.89
CA LEU A 36 -11.52 -27.01 -15.83
C LEU A 36 -12.95 -27.47 -15.54
N GLN A 37 -13.42 -28.50 -16.25
CA GLN A 37 -14.77 -29.04 -16.02
C GLN A 37 -14.94 -29.53 -14.59
N ASN A 38 -13.98 -30.30 -14.07
CA ASN A 38 -14.01 -30.75 -12.67
C ASN A 38 -14.02 -29.57 -11.68
N PHE A 39 -13.35 -28.46 -12.02
CA PHE A 39 -13.32 -27.26 -11.18
C PHE A 39 -14.68 -26.56 -11.16
N GLU A 40 -15.26 -26.33 -12.35
CA GLU A 40 -16.60 -25.77 -12.53
C GLU A 40 -17.67 -26.65 -11.85
N GLU A 41 -17.58 -27.97 -12.01
CA GLU A 41 -18.46 -28.96 -11.37
C GLU A 41 -18.34 -28.92 -9.84
N ALA A 42 -17.12 -28.85 -9.30
CA ALA A 42 -16.90 -28.78 -7.86
C ALA A 42 -17.44 -27.48 -7.23
N LEU A 43 -17.49 -26.39 -7.99
CA LEU A 43 -18.03 -25.10 -7.55
C LEU A 43 -19.52 -24.91 -7.92
N GLY A 44 -20.07 -25.78 -8.76
CA GLY A 44 -21.45 -25.71 -9.24
C GLY A 44 -21.75 -24.52 -10.15
N VAL A 45 -20.74 -23.93 -10.79
CA VAL A 45 -20.88 -22.73 -11.63
C VAL A 45 -19.92 -22.73 -12.81
N GLU A 46 -20.38 -22.22 -13.95
CA GLU A 46 -19.51 -21.96 -15.11
C GLU A 46 -18.66 -20.70 -14.88
N LEU A 47 -17.35 -20.85 -15.01
CA LEU A 47 -16.38 -19.79 -14.77
C LEU A 47 -15.85 -19.18 -16.07
N LEU A 48 -16.01 -19.89 -17.20
CA LEU A 48 -15.55 -19.45 -18.52
C LEU A 48 -16.73 -19.19 -19.46
N ASP A 49 -16.68 -18.06 -20.16
CA ASP A 49 -17.61 -17.76 -21.25
C ASP A 49 -17.13 -18.44 -22.53
N ARG A 50 -17.72 -19.61 -22.82
CA ARG A 50 -17.39 -20.46 -23.97
C ARG A 50 -17.78 -19.84 -25.32
N ASN A 51 -18.59 -18.78 -25.32
CA ASN A 51 -19.05 -18.11 -26.53
C ASN A 51 -18.15 -16.94 -26.95
N THR A 52 -17.13 -16.63 -26.15
CA THR A 52 -16.19 -15.53 -26.43
C THR A 52 -14.90 -16.01 -27.09
N ARG A 53 -14.45 -15.27 -28.12
CA ARG A 53 -13.12 -15.39 -28.72
C ARG A 53 -12.39 -14.04 -28.62
N PRO A 54 -11.27 -13.93 -27.91
CA PRO A 54 -10.59 -14.98 -27.14
C PRO A 54 -11.41 -15.42 -25.91
N LEU A 55 -11.09 -16.60 -25.36
CA LEU A 55 -11.77 -17.20 -24.21
C LEU A 55 -11.64 -16.28 -22.98
N LYS A 56 -12.76 -15.95 -22.33
CA LYS A 56 -12.81 -15.05 -21.17
C LYS A 56 -13.47 -15.71 -19.97
N ALA A 57 -13.12 -15.21 -18.78
CA ALA A 57 -13.84 -15.53 -17.56
C ALA A 57 -15.20 -14.82 -17.51
N THR A 58 -16.22 -15.49 -16.97
CA THR A 58 -17.50 -14.88 -16.59
C THR A 58 -17.28 -13.84 -15.47
N ALA A 59 -18.31 -13.07 -15.10
CA ALA A 59 -18.22 -12.14 -13.99
C ALA A 59 -17.82 -12.86 -12.68
N THR A 60 -18.49 -13.98 -12.37
CA THR A 60 -18.13 -14.88 -11.27
C THR A 60 -16.74 -15.47 -11.46
N GLY A 61 -16.40 -15.88 -12.69
CA GLY A 61 -15.09 -16.38 -13.03
C GLY A 61 -13.95 -15.43 -12.66
N ARG A 62 -14.10 -14.12 -12.92
CA ARG A 62 -13.08 -13.14 -12.54
C ARG A 62 -12.86 -13.08 -11.03
N ILE A 63 -13.93 -13.12 -10.24
CA ILE A 63 -13.84 -13.11 -8.78
C ILE A 63 -13.13 -14.39 -8.29
N VAL A 64 -13.52 -15.55 -8.83
CA VAL A 64 -12.88 -16.83 -8.51
C VAL A 64 -11.41 -16.85 -8.93
N TYR A 65 -11.07 -16.23 -10.06
CA TYR A 65 -9.69 -16.14 -10.56
C TYR A 65 -8.79 -15.39 -9.58
N GLU A 66 -9.25 -14.26 -9.04
CA GLU A 66 -8.48 -13.54 -8.03
C GLU A 66 -8.29 -14.39 -6.78
N GLN A 67 -9.34 -15.07 -6.29
CA GLN A 67 -9.21 -15.96 -5.14
C GLN A 67 -8.25 -17.14 -5.40
N CYS A 68 -8.27 -17.72 -6.60
CA CYS A 68 -7.36 -18.79 -7.00
C CYS A 68 -5.90 -18.34 -6.97
N ARG A 69 -5.61 -17.10 -7.38
CA ARG A 69 -4.26 -16.53 -7.31
C ARG A 69 -3.76 -16.41 -5.87
N VAL A 70 -4.65 -16.08 -4.93
CA VAL A 70 -4.32 -16.06 -3.50
C VAL A 70 -3.99 -17.47 -3.00
N ILE A 71 -4.81 -18.46 -3.34
CA ILE A 71 -4.57 -19.86 -2.94
C ILE A 71 -3.24 -20.38 -3.48
N GLN A 72 -2.92 -20.12 -4.76
CA GLN A 72 -1.64 -20.53 -5.34
C GLN A 72 -0.45 -19.92 -4.60
N ARG A 73 -0.57 -18.67 -4.17
CA ARG A 73 0.45 -17.99 -3.39
C ARG A 73 0.67 -18.66 -2.03
N GLU A 74 -0.41 -18.99 -1.32
CA GLU A 74 -0.30 -19.70 -0.04
C GLU A 74 0.34 -21.09 -0.20
N LEU A 75 0.08 -21.77 -1.33
CA LEU A 75 0.74 -23.03 -1.66
C LEU A 75 2.24 -22.85 -1.96
N ASP A 76 2.62 -21.77 -2.64
CA ASP A 76 4.03 -21.44 -2.87
C ASP A 76 4.74 -21.10 -1.56
N VAL A 77 4.10 -20.33 -0.67
CA VAL A 77 4.60 -20.07 0.69
C VAL A 77 4.81 -21.38 1.43
N LEU A 78 3.84 -22.31 1.39
CA LEU A 78 3.98 -23.63 2.02
C LEU A 78 5.18 -24.43 1.48
N ARG A 79 5.38 -24.42 0.16
CA ARG A 79 6.54 -25.07 -0.48
C ARG A 79 7.86 -24.40 -0.09
N GLU A 80 7.85 -23.09 0.08
CA GLU A 80 9.03 -22.31 0.47
C GLU A 80 9.45 -22.56 1.92
N ILE A 81 8.50 -22.78 2.84
CA ILE A 81 8.79 -23.12 4.25
C ILE A 81 9.68 -24.36 4.35
N VAL A 82 9.48 -25.36 3.49
CA VAL A 82 10.23 -26.62 3.51
C VAL A 82 11.51 -26.58 2.65
N ALA A 83 11.70 -25.54 1.85
CA ALA A 83 12.83 -25.42 0.94
C ALA A 83 13.99 -24.66 1.60
N THR A 84 14.86 -25.36 2.32
CA THR A 84 16.12 -24.82 2.84
C THR A 84 17.20 -24.72 1.75
N ASP A 85 18.09 -23.73 1.87
CA ASP A 85 19.34 -23.54 1.10
C ASP A 85 19.33 -22.89 -0.30
N THR A 86 18.28 -22.20 -0.71
CA THR A 86 18.33 -21.38 -1.95
C THR A 86 17.85 -19.94 -1.73
N PRO A 87 18.53 -18.92 -2.29
CA PRO A 87 18.06 -17.55 -2.27
C PRO A 87 16.63 -17.44 -2.81
N PRO A 88 15.81 -16.49 -2.30
CA PRO A 88 14.47 -16.27 -2.82
C PRO A 88 14.54 -15.88 -4.30
N VAL A 89 13.78 -16.60 -5.14
CA VAL A 89 13.60 -16.32 -6.57
C VAL A 89 12.12 -16.05 -6.84
N GLY A 90 11.81 -15.33 -7.91
CA GLY A 90 10.42 -15.07 -8.31
C GLY A 90 10.00 -13.63 -8.05
N MET A 91 8.78 -13.42 -7.53
CA MET A 91 8.16 -12.09 -7.45
C MET A 91 7.95 -11.67 -6.00
N LEU A 92 8.42 -10.47 -5.65
CA LEU A 92 8.09 -9.80 -4.38
C LEU A 92 7.22 -8.57 -4.66
N ARG A 93 5.96 -8.60 -4.22
CA ARG A 93 4.97 -7.52 -4.45
C ARG A 93 4.86 -6.66 -3.20
N LEU A 94 5.27 -5.41 -3.30
CA LEU A 94 5.31 -4.47 -2.18
C LEU A 94 4.26 -3.38 -2.35
N GLY A 95 3.51 -3.11 -1.28
CA GLY A 95 2.71 -1.90 -1.14
C GLY A 95 3.50 -0.81 -0.45
N VAL A 96 3.48 0.42 -0.97
CA VAL A 96 4.18 1.54 -0.34
C VAL A 96 3.28 2.76 -0.27
N ALA A 97 2.96 3.23 0.93
CA ALA A 97 2.17 4.44 1.07
C ALA A 97 2.88 5.61 0.40
N GLN A 98 2.13 6.47 -0.31
CA GLN A 98 2.71 7.51 -1.17
C GLN A 98 3.81 8.35 -0.48
N THR A 99 3.57 8.82 0.74
CA THR A 99 4.57 9.57 1.53
C THR A 99 5.85 8.78 1.82
N ILE A 100 5.76 7.48 2.06
CA ILE A 100 6.94 6.62 2.24
C ILE A 100 7.65 6.47 0.90
N ALA A 101 6.89 6.37 -0.19
CA ALA A 101 7.46 6.24 -1.52
C ALA A 101 8.29 7.47 -1.91
N ASP A 102 7.76 8.67 -1.64
CA ASP A 102 8.44 9.95 -1.89
C ASP A 102 9.78 10.07 -1.13
N ILE A 103 9.95 9.38 0.00
CA ILE A 103 11.13 9.49 0.87
C ILE A 103 12.12 8.34 0.66
N ALA A 104 11.64 7.09 0.56
CA ALA A 104 12.48 5.92 0.78
C ALA A 104 12.41 4.84 -0.31
N LEU A 105 11.46 4.90 -1.26
CA LEU A 105 11.23 3.80 -2.20
C LEU A 105 12.46 3.51 -3.07
N THR A 106 13.09 4.54 -3.64
CA THR A 106 14.22 4.37 -4.54
C THR A 106 15.37 3.62 -3.88
N ASP A 107 15.72 3.99 -2.64
CA ASP A 107 16.81 3.35 -1.90
C ASP A 107 16.43 1.95 -1.41
N ALA A 108 15.19 1.75 -0.99
CA ALA A 108 14.70 0.44 -0.58
C ALA A 108 14.73 -0.56 -1.76
N MET A 109 14.25 -0.15 -2.95
CA MET A 109 14.27 -0.97 -4.15
C MET A 109 15.69 -1.25 -4.65
N ARG A 110 16.60 -0.27 -4.55
CA ARG A 110 18.03 -0.46 -4.86
C ARG A 110 18.65 -1.50 -3.92
N GLY A 111 18.39 -1.39 -2.61
CA GLY A 111 18.87 -2.34 -1.61
C GLY A 111 18.41 -3.77 -1.90
N LEU A 112 17.12 -3.96 -2.21
CA LEU A 112 16.56 -5.25 -2.58
C LEU A 112 17.23 -5.84 -3.82
N LYS A 113 17.37 -5.04 -4.90
CA LYS A 113 17.99 -5.51 -6.14
C LYS A 113 19.45 -5.95 -5.95
N THR A 114 20.19 -5.24 -5.10
CA THR A 114 21.59 -5.59 -4.79
C THR A 114 21.70 -6.87 -3.97
N ALA A 115 20.83 -7.06 -2.98
CA ALA A 115 20.87 -8.23 -2.09
C ALA A 115 20.22 -9.49 -2.69
N TYR A 116 19.21 -9.32 -3.53
CA TYR A 116 18.42 -10.40 -4.14
C TYR A 116 18.27 -10.18 -5.66
N PRO A 117 19.34 -10.38 -6.45
CA PRO A 117 19.34 -10.07 -7.88
C PRO A 117 18.35 -10.91 -8.70
N ASP A 118 18.03 -12.13 -8.25
CA ASP A 118 17.10 -13.05 -8.91
C ASP A 118 15.64 -12.85 -8.46
N LEU A 119 15.38 -11.92 -7.53
CA LEU A 119 14.05 -11.57 -7.07
C LEU A 119 13.53 -10.35 -7.85
N GLN A 120 12.43 -10.53 -8.57
CA GLN A 120 11.72 -9.43 -9.22
C GLN A 120 10.86 -8.69 -8.19
N ALA A 121 11.43 -7.70 -7.52
CA ALA A 121 10.68 -6.80 -6.64
C ALA A 121 9.83 -5.81 -7.46
N ARG A 122 8.53 -5.71 -7.15
CA ARG A 122 7.60 -4.73 -7.72
C ARG A 122 6.93 -3.96 -6.59
N ALA A 123 7.01 -2.64 -6.66
CA ALA A 123 6.29 -1.76 -5.75
C ALA A 123 5.04 -1.18 -6.42
N SER A 124 3.95 -1.11 -5.69
CA SER A 124 2.77 -0.31 -6.04
C SER A 124 2.51 0.71 -4.95
N THR A 125 2.21 1.95 -5.34
CA THR A 125 1.89 3.02 -4.39
C THR A 125 0.39 3.19 -4.23
N GLY A 126 -0.01 3.71 -3.08
CA GLY A 126 -1.42 3.93 -2.77
C GLY A 126 -1.64 4.42 -1.34
N TRP A 127 -2.88 4.39 -0.89
CA TRP A 127 -3.23 4.75 0.48
C TRP A 127 -3.08 3.58 1.45
N GLY A 128 -2.76 3.87 2.71
CA GLY A 128 -2.42 2.85 3.71
C GLY A 128 -3.53 1.82 3.94
N SER A 129 -4.80 2.24 3.97
CA SER A 129 -5.95 1.34 4.13
C SER A 129 -6.15 0.41 2.93
N GLN A 130 -6.05 0.95 1.71
CA GLN A 130 -6.15 0.17 0.46
C GLN A 130 -5.00 -0.84 0.35
N LEU A 131 -3.77 -0.42 0.68
CA LEU A 131 -2.61 -1.30 0.66
C LEU A 131 -2.71 -2.40 1.73
N LEU A 132 -3.22 -2.09 2.92
CA LEU A 132 -3.49 -3.08 3.96
C LEU A 132 -4.49 -4.14 3.48
N GLN A 133 -5.60 -3.72 2.89
CA GLN A 133 -6.60 -4.62 2.33
C GLN A 133 -5.99 -5.55 1.26
N ARG A 134 -5.11 -5.03 0.41
CA ARG A 134 -4.43 -5.82 -0.62
C ARG A 134 -3.42 -6.82 -0.04
N VAL A 135 -2.86 -6.57 1.14
CA VAL A 135 -2.07 -7.56 1.89
C VAL A 135 -2.98 -8.64 2.47
N GLU A 136 -4.10 -8.26 3.09
CA GLU A 136 -5.10 -9.19 3.63
C GLU A 136 -5.68 -10.13 2.56
N GLN A 137 -5.82 -9.62 1.33
CA GLN A 137 -6.28 -10.36 0.17
C GLN A 137 -5.16 -11.12 -0.55
N GLY A 138 -3.92 -11.13 -0.05
CA GLY A 138 -2.80 -11.83 -0.68
C GLY A 138 -2.34 -11.27 -2.03
N GLU A 139 -2.78 -10.08 -2.43
CA GLU A 139 -2.31 -9.41 -3.64
C GLU A 139 -0.90 -8.83 -3.48
N LEU A 140 -0.56 -8.43 -2.25
CA LEU A 140 0.73 -7.89 -1.83
C LEU A 140 1.39 -8.81 -0.80
N ASP A 141 2.73 -8.90 -0.84
CA ASP A 141 3.52 -9.77 0.06
C ASP A 141 3.79 -9.03 1.36
N ALA A 142 4.06 -7.74 1.25
CA ALA A 142 4.18 -6.83 2.38
C ALA A 142 3.76 -5.43 1.95
N ALA A 143 3.45 -4.59 2.92
CA ALA A 143 3.24 -3.18 2.70
C ALA A 143 3.90 -2.33 3.79
N ALA A 144 4.56 -1.25 3.36
CA ALA A 144 4.94 -0.16 4.23
C ALA A 144 3.85 0.91 4.17
N ILE A 145 3.12 1.11 5.25
CA ILE A 145 1.93 1.96 5.31
C ILE A 145 1.98 2.96 6.46
N LEU A 146 1.16 4.01 6.36
CA LEU A 146 1.02 5.03 7.40
C LEU A 146 -0.38 4.93 7.99
N LEU A 147 -0.46 4.57 9.26
CA LEU A 147 -1.73 4.43 9.99
C LEU A 147 -1.57 4.96 11.41
N PRO A 148 -2.67 5.35 12.08
CA PRO A 148 -2.63 5.76 13.48
C PRO A 148 -1.87 4.77 14.35
N SER A 149 -1.08 5.26 15.31
CA SER A 149 -0.25 4.40 16.18
C SER A 149 -1.06 3.41 17.03
N ASN A 150 -2.37 3.67 17.21
CA ASN A 150 -3.30 2.79 17.92
C ASN A 150 -4.08 1.85 16.98
N LYS A 151 -3.67 1.72 15.72
CA LYS A 151 -4.28 0.78 14.77
C LYS A 151 -4.09 -0.66 15.27
N THR A 152 -5.20 -1.38 15.35
CA THR A 152 -5.21 -2.83 15.52
C THR A 152 -5.20 -3.51 14.15
N PHE A 153 -4.43 -4.58 14.04
CA PHE A 153 -4.33 -5.42 12.85
C PHE A 153 -4.96 -6.78 13.12
N ASP A 154 -5.42 -7.43 12.06
CA ASP A 154 -5.92 -8.79 12.14
C ASP A 154 -4.81 -9.75 12.64
N GLU A 155 -5.20 -10.80 13.37
CA GLU A 155 -4.24 -11.75 13.94
C GLU A 155 -3.47 -12.54 12.88
N SER A 156 -4.01 -12.68 11.66
CA SER A 156 -3.35 -13.31 10.52
C SER A 156 -2.15 -12.51 9.99
N LEU A 157 -2.03 -11.24 10.37
CA LEU A 157 -0.96 -10.35 9.94
C LEU A 157 0.13 -10.22 11.01
N SER A 158 1.34 -10.00 10.53
CA SER A 158 2.44 -9.42 11.29
C SER A 158 2.51 -7.93 10.97
N ALA A 159 2.52 -7.09 12.00
CA ALA A 159 2.65 -5.64 11.86
C ALA A 159 3.70 -5.11 12.83
N ARG A 160 4.72 -4.44 12.30
CA ARG A 160 5.81 -3.85 13.08
C ARG A 160 5.94 -2.35 12.78
N SER A 161 6.04 -1.54 13.83
CA SER A 161 6.32 -0.11 13.67
C SER A 161 7.79 0.09 13.27
N LEU A 162 8.01 0.80 12.16
CA LEU A 162 9.33 1.22 11.66
C LEU A 162 9.72 2.62 12.15
N GLY A 163 8.83 3.29 12.90
CA GLY A 163 9.03 4.64 13.39
C GLY A 163 7.80 5.51 13.24
N ARG A 164 7.92 6.78 13.66
CA ARG A 164 6.82 7.74 13.66
C ARG A 164 7.05 8.86 12.67
N VAL A 165 6.00 9.27 11.97
CA VAL A 165 6.00 10.47 11.14
C VAL A 165 5.39 11.61 11.93
N LYS A 166 6.13 12.71 12.05
CA LYS A 166 5.59 13.96 12.56
C LYS A 166 4.81 14.66 11.45
N LEU A 167 3.55 14.95 11.71
CA LEU A 167 2.75 15.83 10.85
C LEU A 167 2.83 17.26 11.35
N ALA A 168 2.74 18.20 10.41
CA ALA A 168 2.64 19.63 10.67
C ALA A 168 1.36 20.18 10.05
N VAL A 169 0.67 21.03 10.78
CA VAL A 169 -0.30 21.96 10.18
C VAL A 169 0.50 23.13 9.62
N VAL A 170 0.22 23.51 8.38
CA VAL A 170 0.94 24.58 7.68
C VAL A 170 -0.02 25.59 7.08
N ALA A 171 0.43 26.83 6.96
CA ALA A 171 -0.29 27.92 6.29
C ALA A 171 0.70 28.75 5.46
N ARG A 172 0.19 29.56 4.53
CA ARG A 172 0.96 30.67 3.96
C ARG A 172 1.59 31.49 5.09
N LYS A 173 2.87 31.83 4.92
CA LYS A 173 3.63 32.64 5.85
C LYS A 173 2.92 33.96 6.18
N GLY A 174 2.85 34.27 7.47
CA GLY A 174 2.21 35.48 7.98
C GLY A 174 0.67 35.43 8.03
N LEU A 175 0.02 34.34 7.59
CA LEU A 175 -1.45 34.21 7.68
C LEU A 175 -1.95 34.20 9.12
N LEU A 176 -1.21 33.55 10.03
CA LEU A 176 -1.57 33.37 11.43
C LEU A 176 -0.51 33.93 12.36
N LYS A 177 -0.94 34.37 13.55
CA LYS A 177 -0.02 34.81 14.62
C LYS A 177 0.83 33.62 15.09
N LYS A 178 2.11 33.88 15.43
CA LYS A 178 3.05 32.89 15.97
C LYS A 178 2.72 32.49 17.41
N ARG A 179 1.64 31.73 17.60
CA ARG A 179 1.21 31.12 18.85
C ARG A 179 0.56 29.77 18.56
N ALA A 180 0.26 29.00 19.61
CA ALA A 180 -0.59 27.82 19.45
C ALA A 180 -2.04 28.23 19.12
N HIS A 181 -2.67 27.48 18.21
CA HIS A 181 -4.06 27.62 17.82
C HIS A 181 -4.83 26.32 18.07
N THR A 182 -6.14 26.43 18.14
CA THR A 182 -7.08 25.30 18.18
C THR A 182 -7.65 25.01 16.80
N LEU A 183 -8.14 23.79 16.58
CA LEU A 183 -8.85 23.46 15.34
C LEU A 183 -10.07 24.36 15.12
N ALA A 184 -10.75 24.75 16.21
CA ALA A 184 -11.90 25.65 16.18
C ALA A 184 -11.55 27.07 15.69
N GLU A 185 -10.42 27.65 16.15
CA GLU A 185 -9.94 28.96 15.68
C GLU A 185 -9.60 28.94 14.18
N CYS A 186 -9.09 27.81 13.69
CA CYS A 186 -8.68 27.62 12.30
C CYS A 186 -9.85 27.27 11.35
N GLN A 187 -11.03 26.98 11.88
CA GLN A 187 -12.16 26.43 11.14
C GLN A 187 -12.60 27.28 9.94
N SER A 188 -12.58 28.61 10.07
CA SER A 188 -13.04 29.52 9.02
C SER A 188 -12.07 29.60 7.82
N ILE A 189 -10.79 29.25 8.02
CA ILE A 189 -9.73 29.33 7.00
C ILE A 189 -9.94 28.24 5.94
N GLY A 190 -10.33 27.04 6.37
CA GLY A 190 -10.48 25.87 5.51
C GLY A 190 -9.15 25.21 5.11
N TRP A 191 -9.24 24.07 4.44
CA TRP A 191 -8.10 23.17 4.25
C TRP A 191 -7.84 22.82 2.77
N VAL A 192 -6.56 22.64 2.45
CA VAL A 192 -6.06 22.00 1.22
C VAL A 192 -5.53 20.62 1.63
N LEU A 193 -6.22 19.55 1.21
CA LEU A 193 -5.92 18.19 1.67
C LEU A 193 -5.80 17.19 0.52
N ASN A 194 -5.17 16.06 0.83
CA ASN A 194 -5.19 14.88 -0.03
C ASN A 194 -6.61 14.33 -0.21
N PRO A 195 -6.88 13.55 -1.27
CA PRO A 195 -8.14 12.83 -1.44
C PRO A 195 -8.45 11.87 -0.28
N ASP A 196 -9.68 11.37 -0.28
CA ASP A 196 -10.13 10.34 0.66
C ASP A 196 -9.25 9.08 0.62
N GLY A 197 -9.16 8.41 1.77
CA GLY A 197 -8.27 7.26 1.99
C GLY A 197 -6.91 7.63 2.58
N CYS A 198 -6.53 8.91 2.58
CA CYS A 198 -5.35 9.39 3.28
C CYS A 198 -5.57 9.38 4.81
N GLY A 199 -4.81 8.54 5.53
CA GLY A 199 -4.93 8.42 6.98
C GLY A 199 -4.69 9.71 7.78
N PHE A 200 -3.98 10.70 7.20
CA PHE A 200 -3.81 12.02 7.79
C PHE A 200 -5.10 12.83 7.77
N ARG A 201 -5.78 12.86 6.61
CA ARG A 201 -7.08 13.52 6.42
C ARG A 201 -8.13 12.90 7.32
N ASP A 202 -8.19 11.57 7.39
CA ASP A 202 -9.13 10.89 8.28
C ASP A 202 -8.87 11.22 9.75
N GLY A 203 -7.60 11.38 10.14
CA GLY A 203 -7.22 11.81 11.48
C GLY A 203 -7.72 13.22 11.82
N LEU A 204 -7.56 14.16 10.89
CA LEU A 204 -8.09 15.52 11.03
C LEU A 204 -9.62 15.54 11.08
N GLN A 205 -10.28 14.81 10.18
CA GLN A 205 -11.74 14.68 10.13
C GLN A 205 -12.29 14.16 11.46
N ARG A 206 -11.69 13.11 12.03
CA ARG A 206 -12.09 12.58 13.33
C ARG A 206 -11.90 13.59 14.45
N ALA A 207 -10.78 14.32 14.47
CA ALA A 207 -10.52 15.34 15.47
C ALA A 207 -11.54 16.49 15.41
N LEU A 208 -11.86 16.99 14.21
CA LEU A 208 -12.88 18.01 14.00
C LEU A 208 -14.27 17.52 14.44
N THR A 209 -14.64 16.31 14.01
CA THR A 209 -15.94 15.71 14.36
C THR A 209 -16.07 15.53 15.88
N GLY A 210 -15.01 15.12 16.57
CA GLY A 210 -14.98 15.00 18.04
C GLY A 210 -15.19 16.33 18.77
N LEU A 211 -14.95 17.47 18.11
CA LEU A 211 -15.23 18.82 18.60
C LEU A 211 -16.59 19.37 18.12
N GLY A 212 -17.38 18.58 17.38
CA GLY A 212 -18.63 19.04 16.77
C GLY A 212 -18.44 19.97 15.57
N LEU A 213 -17.24 19.99 14.96
CA LEU A 213 -16.90 20.81 13.81
C LEU A 213 -16.95 19.99 12.51
N ALA A 214 -17.45 20.59 11.43
CA ALA A 214 -17.39 20.00 10.10
C ALA A 214 -16.01 20.25 9.45
N LEU A 215 -15.55 19.40 8.54
CA LEU A 215 -14.35 19.71 7.74
C LEU A 215 -14.71 20.71 6.64
N LYS A 216 -14.13 21.91 6.70
CA LYS A 216 -14.19 22.89 5.60
C LYS A 216 -13.04 22.63 4.62
N LEU A 217 -13.33 21.90 3.55
CA LEU A 217 -12.37 21.65 2.46
C LEU A 217 -12.45 22.77 1.43
N ASN A 218 -11.34 23.46 1.20
CA ASN A 218 -11.23 24.48 0.14
C ASN A 218 -10.80 23.84 -1.17
N LEU A 219 -9.79 22.96 -1.12
CA LEU A 219 -9.25 22.26 -2.28
C LEU A 219 -8.86 20.83 -1.91
N GLU A 220 -9.06 19.92 -2.85
CA GLU A 220 -8.55 18.56 -2.83
C GLU A 220 -7.48 18.42 -3.90
N THR A 221 -6.32 17.86 -3.55
CA THR A 221 -5.22 17.69 -4.49
C THR A 221 -4.36 16.46 -4.16
N LEU A 222 -3.83 15.80 -5.19
CA LEU A 222 -2.92 14.68 -5.03
C LEU A 222 -1.47 15.14 -5.29
N GLY A 223 -0.58 14.81 -4.36
CA GLY A 223 0.85 15.11 -4.46
C GLY A 223 1.28 16.23 -3.51
N THR A 224 2.33 15.96 -2.75
CA THR A 224 2.74 16.83 -1.64
C THR A 224 3.23 18.21 -2.12
N GLU A 225 4.02 18.29 -3.20
CA GLU A 225 4.51 19.58 -3.70
C GLU A 225 3.39 20.48 -4.20
N LEU A 226 2.43 19.94 -4.95
CA LEU A 226 1.26 20.70 -5.41
C LEU A 226 0.41 21.17 -4.23
N GLN A 227 0.22 20.33 -3.22
CA GLN A 227 -0.46 20.73 -1.98
C GLN A 227 0.26 21.91 -1.30
N LEU A 228 1.58 21.81 -1.10
CA LEU A 228 2.40 22.84 -0.47
C LEU A 228 2.39 24.15 -1.26
N GLN A 229 2.45 24.10 -2.59
CA GLN A 229 2.32 25.25 -3.46
C GLN A 229 0.97 25.96 -3.25
N LEU A 230 -0.15 25.21 -3.32
CA LEU A 230 -1.49 25.79 -3.15
C LEU A 230 -1.67 26.43 -1.77
N ILE A 231 -1.08 25.85 -0.72
CA ILE A 231 -1.06 26.44 0.63
C ILE A 231 -0.22 27.73 0.63
N ALA A 232 0.96 27.71 0.00
CA ALA A 232 1.82 28.88 -0.13
C ALA A 232 1.15 30.00 -0.94
N ASP A 233 0.23 29.66 -1.85
CA ASP A 233 -0.62 30.59 -2.60
C ASP A 233 -1.78 31.16 -1.77
N GLY A 234 -1.99 30.67 -0.55
CA GLY A 234 -2.98 31.18 0.39
C GLY A 234 -4.36 30.50 0.32
N ASN A 235 -4.45 29.32 -0.31
CA ASN A 235 -5.73 28.61 -0.49
C ASN A 235 -6.26 27.92 0.78
N GLY A 236 -5.54 27.98 1.90
CA GLY A 236 -6.00 27.45 3.19
C GLY A 236 -4.87 26.87 4.03
N LEU A 237 -5.25 25.99 4.97
CA LEU A 237 -4.33 25.22 5.80
C LEU A 237 -3.98 23.89 5.15
N GLY A 238 -2.78 23.38 5.40
CA GLY A 238 -2.35 22.03 5.02
C GLY A 238 -2.08 21.15 6.23
N LEU A 239 -2.21 19.84 6.02
CA LEU A 239 -1.70 18.83 6.95
C LEU A 239 -0.71 17.94 6.19
N VAL A 240 0.57 18.08 6.52
CA VAL A 240 1.67 17.48 5.74
C VAL A 240 2.71 16.79 6.63
N PRO A 241 3.39 15.75 6.13
CA PRO A 241 4.58 15.21 6.78
C PRO A 241 5.68 16.26 6.88
N LEU A 242 6.18 16.49 8.09
CA LEU A 242 7.25 17.47 8.34
C LEU A 242 8.49 17.24 7.46
N PRO A 243 8.97 15.99 7.21
CA PRO A 243 10.13 15.77 6.36
C PRO A 243 9.95 16.27 4.92
N LEU A 244 8.73 16.14 4.37
CA LEU A 244 8.40 16.59 3.02
C LEU A 244 8.26 18.11 2.95
N LEU A 245 7.60 18.73 3.93
CA LEU A 245 7.55 20.20 4.05
C LEU A 245 8.95 20.81 4.00
N GLN A 246 9.88 20.25 4.79
CA GLN A 246 11.25 20.75 4.89
C GLN A 246 12.09 20.50 3.63
N ALA A 247 11.72 19.53 2.78
CA ALA A 247 12.40 19.25 1.53
C ALA A 247 11.82 20.02 0.33
N SER A 248 10.64 20.63 0.50
CA SER A 248 9.93 21.34 -0.56
C SER A 248 10.57 22.68 -0.89
N ALA A 249 10.49 23.07 -2.16
CA ALA A 249 10.86 24.40 -2.62
C ALA A 249 9.97 25.51 -2.03
N HIS A 250 8.79 25.16 -1.49
CA HIS A 250 7.83 26.11 -0.91
C HIS A 250 8.00 26.33 0.60
N ALA A 251 8.96 25.65 1.24
CA ALA A 251 9.14 25.69 2.70
C ALA A 251 9.24 27.12 3.26
N ASP A 252 10.01 28.01 2.60
CA ASP A 252 10.24 29.38 3.07
C ASP A 252 9.01 30.31 2.98
N ALA A 253 8.02 29.91 2.18
CA ALA A 253 6.75 30.61 1.99
C ALA A 253 5.65 30.11 2.96
N LEU A 254 5.96 29.15 3.82
CA LEU A 254 5.03 28.50 4.72
C LEU A 254 5.44 28.69 6.19
N ASP A 255 4.44 28.87 7.06
CA ASP A 255 4.61 28.78 8.50
C ASP A 255 4.04 27.45 9.01
N ILE A 256 4.75 26.78 9.91
CA ILE A 256 4.18 25.71 10.73
C ILE A 256 3.28 26.34 11.77
N VAL A 257 2.03 25.93 11.81
CA VAL A 257 1.01 26.39 12.76
C VAL A 257 0.98 25.44 13.95
N PRO A 258 1.45 25.86 15.14
CA PRO A 258 1.41 25.00 16.32
C PRO A 258 -0.05 24.79 16.75
N MET A 259 -0.44 23.53 16.96
CA MET A 259 -1.78 23.19 17.41
C MET A 259 -1.76 22.76 18.90
N SER A 260 -2.67 23.29 19.71
CA SER A 260 -2.79 22.90 21.12
C SER A 260 -3.61 21.63 21.34
N ASP A 261 -4.61 21.40 20.48
CA ASP A 261 -5.63 20.34 20.59
C ASP A 261 -5.51 19.25 19.51
N PHE A 262 -4.55 19.37 18.59
CA PHE A 262 -4.36 18.42 17.49
C PHE A 262 -2.91 17.98 17.34
N LYS A 263 -2.61 16.74 17.74
CA LYS A 263 -1.29 16.12 17.66
C LYS A 263 -1.42 14.69 17.14
N PRO A 264 -1.66 14.50 15.83
CA PRO A 264 -1.84 13.17 15.27
C PRO A 264 -0.56 12.34 15.43
N LEU A 265 -0.71 11.14 16.00
CA LEU A 265 0.36 10.16 16.11
C LEU A 265 0.18 9.14 14.98
N ILE A 266 1.08 9.21 13.99
CA ILE A 266 1.10 8.28 12.86
C ILE A 266 2.38 7.48 12.89
N ASP A 267 2.22 6.16 12.84
CA ASP A 267 3.32 5.21 12.75
C ASP A 267 3.46 4.74 11.30
N ILE A 268 4.71 4.51 10.92
CA ILE A 268 5.09 3.76 9.72
C ILE A 268 5.00 2.30 10.12
N TRP A 269 4.13 1.54 9.49
CA TRP A 269 3.96 0.12 9.74
C TRP A 269 4.52 -0.68 8.56
N LEU A 270 5.36 -1.66 8.85
CA LEU A 270 5.60 -2.78 7.95
C LEU A 270 4.57 -3.86 8.28
N VAL A 271 3.74 -4.20 7.31
CA VAL A 271 2.66 -5.19 7.47
C VAL A 271 2.82 -6.28 6.43
N HIS A 272 2.69 -7.54 6.83
CA HIS A 272 2.75 -8.70 5.95
C HIS A 272 1.99 -9.90 6.57
N PRO A 273 1.65 -10.95 5.82
CA PRO A 273 1.12 -12.19 6.39
C PRO A 273 2.11 -12.79 7.40
N ARG A 274 1.63 -13.47 8.45
CA ARG A 274 2.52 -14.05 9.49
C ARG A 274 3.60 -14.98 8.94
N VAL A 275 3.34 -15.63 7.81
CA VAL A 275 4.26 -16.57 7.18
C VAL A 275 4.62 -16.04 5.80
N LEU A 276 5.91 -15.71 5.61
CA LEU A 276 6.45 -15.23 4.33
C LEU A 276 7.34 -16.24 3.62
N GLY A 277 7.65 -17.39 4.23
CA GLY A 277 8.61 -18.34 3.66
C GLY A 277 9.95 -17.66 3.36
N LYS A 278 10.42 -17.74 2.12
CA LYS A 278 11.72 -17.18 1.72
C LYS A 278 11.70 -15.67 1.55
N LEU A 279 10.52 -15.07 1.45
CA LEU A 279 10.34 -13.61 1.35
C LEU A 279 10.56 -12.88 2.68
N GLN A 280 10.69 -13.59 3.80
CA GLN A 280 10.88 -12.95 5.11
C GLN A 280 12.11 -12.02 5.13
N GLN A 281 13.27 -12.48 4.69
CA GLN A 281 14.50 -11.69 4.69
C GLN A 281 14.42 -10.48 3.74
N PRO A 282 13.96 -10.63 2.47
CA PRO A 282 13.69 -9.49 1.61
C PRO A 282 12.72 -8.46 2.21
N VAL A 283 11.62 -8.89 2.83
CA VAL A 283 10.64 -7.99 3.45
C VAL A 283 11.25 -7.23 4.65
N GLU A 284 12.03 -7.91 5.49
CA GLU A 284 12.74 -7.24 6.59
C GLU A 284 13.78 -6.24 6.10
N GLN A 285 14.55 -6.59 5.06
CA GLN A 285 15.51 -5.66 4.46
C GLN A 285 14.80 -4.43 3.86
N PHE A 286 13.66 -4.63 3.20
CA PHE A 286 12.83 -3.55 2.70
C PHE A 286 12.37 -2.61 3.84
N GLY A 287 11.85 -3.18 4.92
CA GLY A 287 11.45 -2.42 6.12
C GLY A 287 12.62 -1.67 6.77
N ALA A 288 13.78 -2.32 6.90
CA ALA A 288 14.97 -1.71 7.48
C ALA A 288 15.49 -0.54 6.63
N ALA A 289 15.42 -0.63 5.31
CA ALA A 289 15.80 0.46 4.41
C ALA A 289 14.89 1.69 4.61
N ILE A 290 13.58 1.49 4.76
CA ILE A 290 12.62 2.56 5.06
C ILE A 290 12.90 3.17 6.43
N GLU A 291 13.07 2.34 7.46
CA GLU A 291 13.36 2.79 8.82
C GLU A 291 14.62 3.66 8.87
N ARG A 292 15.68 3.25 8.15
CA ARG A 292 16.92 4.02 8.04
C ARG A 292 16.69 5.39 7.39
N GLN A 293 15.98 5.45 6.26
CA GLN A 293 15.73 6.72 5.57
C GLN A 293 14.94 7.72 6.43
N PHE A 294 13.94 7.24 7.18
CA PHE A 294 13.20 8.11 8.10
C PHE A 294 14.00 8.52 9.35
N LYS A 295 14.95 7.69 9.81
CA LYS A 295 15.91 8.08 10.86
C LYS A 295 16.92 9.11 10.36
N GLU A 296 17.48 8.93 9.16
CA GLU A 296 18.44 9.86 8.54
C GLU A 296 17.80 11.22 8.26
N ALA A 297 16.59 11.25 7.69
CA ALA A 297 15.81 12.47 7.48
C ALA A 297 15.52 13.23 8.79
N ARG A 298 15.46 12.51 9.92
CA ARG A 298 15.33 13.10 11.26
C ARG A 298 16.67 13.58 11.83
N ALA A 299 17.77 12.86 11.57
CA ALA A 299 19.09 13.11 12.14
C ALA A 299 19.87 14.22 11.43
N GLN A 300 19.83 14.29 10.10
CA GLN A 300 20.46 15.36 9.29
C GLN A 300 19.92 16.77 9.61
N ARG A 301 18.89 16.86 10.46
CA ARG A 301 18.16 18.09 10.79
C ARG A 301 18.10 18.37 12.30
N ALA A 302 18.77 17.55 13.12
CA ALA A 302 19.03 17.86 14.53
C ALA A 302 20.44 18.44 14.76
N ALA A 303 21.31 18.35 13.74
CA ALA A 303 22.60 19.03 13.62
C ALA A 303 22.42 20.35 12.85
#